data_AF-A0A2C9SYK3-F1
#
_entry.id   AF-A0A2C9SYK3-F1
#
_cell.length_a   1.000
_cell.length_b   1.000
_cell.length_c   1.000
_cell.angle_alpha   90.00
_cell.angle_beta   90.00
_cell.angle_gamma   90.00
#
_symmetry.space_group_name_H-M   'P 1'
#
loop_
_entity.id
_entity.type
_entity.pdbx_description
1 polymer ?
#
loop_
_entity_poly.entity_id
_entity_poly.type
_entity_poly.pdbx_seq_one_letter_code
_entity_poly.pdbx_strand_id
1 'polypeptide(L)'
;MSSGELSGVRQDDVGGLRYARRRRAPQRARRAMVWGARRQRDATLTLESVPAQEVTMAMVRRGAALLRSVAVVLAAAAMLSAGSAVAAADATDDYPIPQRILRTSCTPEQIMAAARDVRPVYYERYLIDYANKPADLQQAVRDRIHWFFALDYAGRRQYAHDTATNAFYEPLSWQWPNWAKLFFNNKGVAARSTDVCARYPADDQSVWSW
;
A
#
# COMPACT_ATOMS: atom_id res chain seq x y z
N MET A 1 60.19 -6.11 10.08
CA MET A 1 60.93 -6.04 8.81
C MET A 1 60.31 -6.99 7.82
N SER A 2 59.53 -6.48 6.88
CA SER A 2 59.62 -6.73 5.43
C SER A 2 58.26 -6.42 4.81
N SER A 3 58.21 -5.23 4.23
CA SER A 3 57.16 -4.74 3.35
C SER A 3 57.11 -5.59 2.07
N GLY A 4 55.90 -5.83 1.56
CA GLY A 4 55.66 -6.44 0.25
C GLY A 4 54.73 -5.51 -0.53
N GLU A 5 55.20 -5.11 -1.71
CA GLU A 5 54.77 -3.98 -2.51
C GLU A 5 53.39 -4.09 -3.19
N LEU A 6 52.81 -2.91 -3.36
CA LEU A 6 51.66 -2.57 -4.17
C LEU A 6 52.01 -2.64 -5.66
N SER A 7 51.19 -3.33 -6.44
CA SER A 7 51.05 -3.17 -7.89
C SER A 7 49.54 -3.31 -8.16
N GLY A 8 48.81 -2.29 -8.60
CA GLY A 8 49.08 -1.46 -9.76
C GLY A 8 48.16 -1.90 -10.89
N VAL A 9 46.83 -1.82 -10.68
CA VAL A 9 45.84 -2.06 -11.75
C VAL A 9 45.24 -0.71 -12.15
N ARG A 10 45.55 -0.33 -13.39
CA ARG A 10 45.05 0.86 -14.10
C ARG A 10 43.52 0.91 -14.05
N GLN A 11 43.02 2.03 -13.54
CA GLN A 11 41.78 2.65 -14.00
C GLN A 11 41.98 3.04 -15.46
N ASP A 12 41.23 2.42 -16.38
CA ASP A 12 40.86 2.95 -17.68
C ASP A 12 39.86 1.97 -18.32
N ASP A 13 38.55 2.24 -18.18
CA ASP A 13 37.52 1.87 -19.16
C ASP A 13 36.18 2.51 -18.77
N VAL A 14 36.15 3.84 -18.93
CA VAL A 14 34.93 4.65 -18.80
C VAL A 14 34.18 4.56 -20.14
N GLY A 15 33.31 3.56 -20.28
CA GLY A 15 32.39 3.40 -21.40
C GLY A 15 31.31 4.48 -21.41
N GLY A 16 31.63 5.63 -22.03
CA GLY A 16 30.71 6.74 -22.23
C GLY A 16 29.62 6.45 -23.26
N LEU A 17 28.44 6.02 -22.79
CA LEU A 17 27.22 6.00 -23.61
C LEU A 17 26.59 7.40 -23.69
N ARG A 18 26.71 8.00 -24.87
CA ARG A 18 26.13 9.29 -25.24
C ARG A 18 24.60 9.16 -25.29
N TYR A 19 23.88 9.63 -24.28
CA TYR A 19 22.44 9.83 -24.37
C TYR A 19 22.15 11.16 -25.09
N ALA A 20 21.75 11.05 -26.36
CA ALA A 20 21.33 12.18 -27.17
C ALA A 20 20.00 12.75 -26.65
N ARG A 21 20.05 14.02 -26.24
CA ARG A 21 18.92 14.93 -26.04
C ARG A 21 18.03 14.96 -27.29
N ARG A 22 16.75 14.64 -27.15
CA ARG A 22 15.69 15.22 -28.01
C ARG A 22 14.52 15.69 -27.15
N ARG A 23 14.43 17.02 -27.07
CA ARG A 23 13.25 17.78 -26.64
C ARG A 23 12.13 17.57 -27.64
N ARG A 24 10.88 17.49 -27.17
CA ARG A 24 9.71 18.17 -27.78
C ARG A 24 8.54 18.12 -26.78
N ALA A 25 8.24 19.27 -26.20
CA ALA A 25 6.94 19.55 -25.60
C ALA A 25 5.94 19.93 -26.71
N PRO A 26 4.65 19.60 -26.57
CA PRO A 26 3.59 20.37 -27.20
C PRO A 26 2.87 21.25 -26.16
N GLN A 27 2.75 22.51 -26.55
CA GLN A 27 2.00 23.56 -25.87
C GLN A 27 0.48 23.40 -26.05
N ARG A 28 -0.23 23.85 -25.00
CA ARG A 28 -1.51 24.58 -25.01
C ARG A 28 -2.78 23.87 -25.53
N ALA A 29 -3.75 23.74 -24.62
CA ALA A 29 -5.06 24.37 -24.81
C ALA A 29 -5.75 24.57 -23.44
N ARG A 30 -5.57 25.77 -22.86
CA ARG A 30 -6.45 26.28 -21.80
C ARG A 30 -7.72 26.81 -22.49
N ARG A 31 -8.86 26.14 -22.31
CA ARG A 31 -10.17 26.72 -22.62
C ARG A 31 -10.78 27.26 -21.32
N ALA A 32 -10.75 28.59 -21.19
CA ALA A 32 -11.53 29.31 -20.20
C ALA A 32 -13.01 29.19 -20.57
N MET A 33 -13.81 28.63 -19.68
CA MET A 33 -15.26 28.57 -19.81
C MET A 33 -15.82 29.90 -19.28
N VAL A 34 -16.18 30.79 -20.20
CA VAL A 34 -16.90 32.03 -19.92
C VAL A 34 -18.34 31.65 -19.56
N TRP A 35 -18.70 31.75 -18.28
CA TRP A 35 -20.08 31.63 -17.83
C TRP A 35 -20.81 32.96 -18.05
N GLY A 36 -21.82 32.94 -18.91
CA GLY A 36 -22.63 34.10 -19.24
C GLY A 36 -23.45 34.56 -18.04
N ALA A 37 -23.22 35.81 -17.62
CA ALA A 37 -24.09 36.55 -16.72
C ALA A 37 -25.47 36.72 -17.38
N ARG A 38 -26.47 36.02 -16.86
CA ARG A 38 -27.85 36.13 -17.34
C ARG A 38 -28.50 37.33 -16.64
N ARG A 39 -28.84 38.33 -17.46
CA ARG A 39 -29.63 39.54 -17.16
C ARG A 39 -30.77 39.27 -16.15
N GLN A 40 -30.70 39.94 -14.98
CA GLN A 40 -31.89 40.23 -14.18
C GLN A 40 -32.78 41.17 -14.99
N ARG A 41 -34.03 40.77 -15.22
CA ARG A 41 -35.07 41.69 -15.68
C ARG A 41 -35.79 42.18 -14.44
N ASP A 42 -35.94 43.49 -14.36
CA ASP A 42 -36.78 44.19 -13.39
C ASP A 42 -38.20 43.64 -13.48
N ALA A 43 -38.67 43.02 -12.40
CA ALA A 43 -40.07 42.72 -12.20
C ALA A 43 -40.67 43.92 -11.47
N THR A 44 -41.22 44.85 -12.24
CA THR A 44 -42.11 45.90 -11.75
C THR A 44 -43.30 45.21 -11.08
N LEU A 45 -43.38 45.28 -9.75
CA LEU A 45 -44.50 44.77 -8.96
C LEU A 45 -45.71 45.69 -9.18
N THR A 46 -46.60 45.30 -10.10
CA THR A 46 -47.98 45.78 -10.09
C THR A 46 -48.76 44.95 -9.06
N LEU A 47 -49.25 45.63 -8.03
CA LEU A 47 -50.06 45.04 -6.96
C LEU A 47 -51.49 44.81 -7.49
N GLU A 48 -51.69 43.75 -8.27
CA GLU A 48 -53.03 43.27 -8.60
C GLU A 48 -53.47 42.24 -7.54
N SER A 49 -54.65 42.50 -6.96
CA SER A 49 -55.30 41.67 -5.96
C SER A 49 -55.66 40.29 -6.52
N VAL A 50 -54.98 39.26 -6.03
CA VAL A 50 -55.29 37.85 -6.36
C VAL A 50 -56.51 37.39 -5.54
N PRO A 51 -57.58 36.87 -6.17
CA PRO A 51 -58.74 36.34 -5.45
C PRO A 51 -58.40 35.06 -4.69
N ALA A 52 -58.98 34.90 -3.49
CA ALA A 52 -58.60 33.94 -2.45
C ALA A 52 -58.74 32.44 -2.81
N GLN A 53 -59.14 32.07 -4.03
CA GLN A 53 -59.39 30.69 -4.43
C GLN A 53 -58.19 29.95 -5.06
N GLU A 54 -57.11 30.64 -5.45
CA GLU A 54 -55.91 29.96 -6.00
C GLU A 54 -54.86 29.57 -4.96
N VAL A 55 -54.98 30.06 -3.72
CA VAL A 55 -53.95 29.88 -2.68
C VAL A 55 -53.88 28.43 -2.17
N THR A 56 -54.99 27.68 -2.23
CA THR A 56 -55.09 26.31 -1.70
C THR A 56 -54.31 25.29 -2.52
N MET A 57 -54.25 25.43 -3.85
CA MET A 57 -53.60 24.42 -4.71
C MET A 57 -52.08 24.59 -4.77
N ALA A 58 -51.57 25.82 -4.56
CA ALA A 58 -50.14 26.11 -4.48
C ALA A 58 -49.49 25.61 -3.18
N MET A 59 -50.21 25.62 -2.05
CA MET A 59 -49.70 25.09 -0.77
C MET A 59 -49.60 23.56 -0.75
N VAL A 60 -50.57 22.84 -1.37
CA VAL A 60 -50.55 21.37 -1.44
C VAL A 60 -49.39 20.85 -2.29
N ARG A 61 -49.04 21.53 -3.39
CA ARG A 61 -47.89 21.16 -4.24
C ARG A 61 -46.52 21.42 -3.58
N ARG A 62 -46.41 22.46 -2.74
CA ARG A 62 -45.18 22.77 -2.00
C ARG A 62 -44.92 21.80 -0.85
N GLY A 63 -45.96 21.33 -0.15
CA GLY A 63 -45.83 20.30 0.89
C GLY A 63 -45.34 18.96 0.35
N ALA A 64 -45.85 18.52 -0.81
CA ALA A 64 -45.43 17.26 -1.44
C ALA A 64 -43.99 17.30 -1.98
N ALA A 65 -43.51 18.46 -2.44
CA ALA A 65 -42.14 18.64 -2.91
C ALA A 65 -41.13 18.59 -1.75
N LEU A 66 -41.44 19.19 -0.60
CA LEU A 66 -40.57 19.19 0.59
C LEU A 66 -40.43 17.79 1.21
N LEU A 67 -41.50 16.99 1.25
CA LEU A 67 -41.48 15.62 1.79
C LEU A 67 -40.64 14.66 0.93
N ARG A 68 -40.62 14.83 -0.40
CA ARG A 68 -39.79 14.02 -1.31
C ARG A 68 -38.30 14.33 -1.19
N SER A 69 -37.94 15.59 -0.93
CA SER A 69 -36.55 16.03 -0.76
C SER A 69 -35.89 15.43 0.49
N VAL A 70 -36.63 15.34 1.61
CA VAL A 70 -36.11 14.80 2.87
C VAL A 70 -35.86 13.29 2.79
N ALA A 71 -36.74 12.55 2.10
CA ALA A 71 -36.56 11.11 1.90
C ALA A 71 -35.31 10.78 1.05
N VAL A 72 -34.99 11.60 0.05
CA VAL A 72 -33.80 11.42 -0.80
C VAL A 72 -32.51 11.70 -0.03
N VAL A 73 -32.49 12.70 0.85
CA VAL A 73 -31.30 13.03 1.68
C VAL A 73 -31.03 11.94 2.73
N LEU A 74 -32.07 11.40 3.38
CA LEU A 74 -31.91 10.30 4.34
C LEU A 74 -31.47 8.99 3.65
N ALA A 75 -31.98 8.68 2.46
CA ALA A 75 -31.55 7.52 1.69
C ALA A 75 -30.10 7.66 1.19
N ALA A 76 -29.65 8.86 0.82
CA ALA A 76 -28.25 9.12 0.45
C ALA A 76 -27.29 9.02 1.64
N ALA A 77 -27.71 9.47 2.83
CA ALA A 77 -26.90 9.35 4.05
C ALA A 77 -26.72 7.88 4.50
N ALA A 78 -27.75 7.05 4.32
CA ALA A 78 -27.66 5.61 4.63
C ALA A 78 -26.75 4.83 3.66
N MET A 79 -26.53 5.32 2.44
CA MET A 79 -25.58 4.71 1.49
C MET A 79 -24.12 5.10 1.75
N LEU A 80 -23.86 6.17 2.51
CA LEU A 80 -22.50 6.56 2.90
C LEU A 80 -21.98 5.82 4.15
N SER A 81 -22.86 5.17 4.92
CA SER A 81 -22.49 4.34 6.07
C SER A 81 -22.33 2.85 5.73
N ALA A 82 -22.63 2.44 4.49
CA ALA A 82 -22.18 1.17 3.95
C ALA A 82 -20.66 1.30 3.76
N GLY A 83 -19.90 0.68 4.67
CA GLY A 83 -18.45 0.78 4.75
C GLY A 83 -17.80 0.70 3.37
N SER A 84 -16.78 1.53 3.17
CA SER A 84 -15.93 1.50 1.99
C SER A 84 -15.56 0.04 1.70
N ALA A 85 -16.22 -0.57 0.72
CA ALA A 85 -15.74 -1.77 0.11
C ALA A 85 -14.40 -1.37 -0.49
N VAL A 86 -13.32 -1.66 0.22
CA VAL A 86 -11.97 -1.60 -0.32
C VAL A 86 -12.05 -2.43 -1.58
N ALA A 87 -11.99 -1.74 -2.73
CA ALA A 87 -11.78 -2.41 -3.99
C ALA A 87 -10.48 -3.18 -3.78
N ALA A 88 -10.61 -4.51 -3.59
CA ALA A 88 -9.48 -5.41 -3.54
C ALA A 88 -8.90 -5.34 -4.95
N ALA A 89 -7.98 -4.42 -5.16
CA ALA A 89 -7.10 -4.49 -6.31
C ALA A 89 -6.48 -5.89 -6.20
N ASP A 90 -6.81 -6.75 -7.17
CA ASP A 90 -6.15 -8.02 -7.40
C ASP A 90 -4.71 -7.69 -7.74
N ALA A 91 -3.96 -7.45 -6.68
CA ALA A 91 -2.53 -7.48 -6.71
C ALA A 91 -2.20 -8.87 -7.23
N THR A 92 -1.38 -8.92 -8.28
CA THR A 92 -0.77 -10.14 -8.79
C THR A 92 -0.35 -11.05 -7.63
N ASP A 93 -0.25 -12.37 -7.85
CA ASP A 93 0.08 -13.38 -6.83
C ASP A 93 1.26 -12.99 -5.91
N ASP A 94 2.10 -12.05 -6.33
CA ASP A 94 3.29 -11.60 -5.63
C ASP A 94 3.27 -10.17 -5.06
N TYR A 95 2.19 -9.38 -5.11
CA TYR A 95 2.25 -7.95 -4.70
C TYR A 95 1.38 -7.59 -3.46
N PRO A 96 1.89 -6.75 -2.54
CA PRO A 96 3.31 -6.48 -2.26
C PRO A 96 3.99 -7.63 -1.50
N ILE A 97 3.21 -8.47 -0.82
CA ILE A 97 3.64 -9.69 -0.12
C ILE A 97 3.08 -10.90 -0.91
N PRO A 98 3.89 -11.94 -1.20
CA PRO A 98 3.43 -13.09 -1.96
C PRO A 98 2.24 -13.83 -1.33
N GLN A 99 1.30 -14.27 -2.15
CA GLN A 99 0.10 -15.00 -1.74
C GLN A 99 0.44 -16.28 -0.96
N ARG A 100 1.55 -16.94 -1.31
CA ARG A 100 2.07 -18.10 -0.58
C ARG A 100 2.35 -17.76 0.89
N ILE A 101 2.93 -16.59 1.18
CA ILE A 101 3.16 -16.12 2.55
C ILE A 101 1.84 -15.68 3.21
N LEU A 102 0.94 -15.03 2.46
CA LEU A 102 -0.36 -14.65 3.00
C LEU A 102 -1.19 -15.87 3.45
N ARG A 103 -1.03 -17.02 2.78
CA ARG A 103 -1.80 -18.25 3.04
C ARG A 103 -1.04 -19.33 3.83
N THR A 104 0.27 -19.18 4.04
CA THR A 104 1.07 -20.24 4.67
C THR A 104 0.66 -20.50 6.11
N SER A 105 0.67 -21.77 6.50
CA SER A 105 0.58 -22.20 7.90
C SER A 105 1.94 -22.37 8.57
N CYS A 106 3.05 -22.15 7.84
CA CYS A 106 4.39 -22.28 8.40
C CYS A 106 4.73 -21.15 9.36
N THR A 107 5.52 -21.46 10.39
CA THR A 107 6.08 -20.46 11.31
C THR A 107 7.23 -19.68 10.65
N PRO A 108 7.63 -18.52 11.21
CA PRO A 108 8.82 -17.82 10.76
C PRO A 108 10.08 -18.71 10.74
N GLU A 109 10.28 -19.52 11.77
CA GLU A 109 11.44 -20.39 11.94
C GLU A 109 11.46 -21.47 10.85
N GLN A 110 10.31 -22.02 10.49
CA GLN A 110 10.20 -22.95 9.36
C GLN A 110 10.58 -22.29 8.03
N ILE A 111 10.19 -21.03 7.82
CA ILE A 111 10.59 -20.26 6.63
C ILE A 111 12.11 -19.99 6.63
N MET A 112 12.69 -19.65 7.78
CA MET A 112 14.12 -19.44 7.93
C MET A 112 14.93 -20.72 7.72
N ALA A 113 14.53 -21.83 8.34
CA ALA A 113 15.15 -23.14 8.18
C ALA A 113 15.08 -23.59 6.71
N ALA A 114 13.93 -23.42 6.06
CA ALA A 114 13.80 -23.66 4.63
C ALA A 114 14.73 -22.77 3.81
N ALA A 115 14.80 -21.47 4.13
CA ALA A 115 15.69 -20.53 3.43
C ALA A 115 17.17 -20.91 3.58
N ARG A 116 17.59 -21.39 4.77
CA ARG A 116 18.94 -21.89 5.03
C ARG A 116 19.33 -22.98 4.04
N ASP A 117 18.42 -23.90 3.75
CA ASP A 117 18.73 -25.06 2.90
C ASP A 117 18.53 -24.77 1.40
N VAL A 118 17.43 -24.11 1.03
CA VAL A 118 17.07 -23.91 -0.39
C VAL A 118 17.60 -22.62 -1.00
N ARG A 119 17.98 -21.65 -0.15
CA ARG A 119 18.49 -20.32 -0.53
C ARG A 119 19.64 -19.86 0.40
N PRO A 120 20.67 -20.69 0.66
CA PRO A 120 21.68 -20.46 1.71
C PRO A 120 22.33 -19.08 1.67
N VAL A 121 22.71 -18.62 0.47
CA VAL A 121 23.32 -17.28 0.28
C VAL A 121 22.43 -16.14 0.78
N TYR A 122 21.10 -16.27 0.68
CA TYR A 122 20.19 -15.25 1.18
C TYR A 122 20.00 -15.34 2.69
N TYR A 123 19.96 -16.56 3.23
CA TYR A 123 19.88 -16.82 4.67
C TYR A 123 21.12 -16.26 5.39
N GLU A 124 22.32 -16.62 4.93
CA GLU A 124 23.58 -16.16 5.51
C GLU A 124 23.69 -14.63 5.47
N ARG A 125 23.41 -14.01 4.32
CA ARG A 125 23.44 -12.55 4.19
C ARG A 125 22.45 -11.86 5.10
N TYR A 126 21.26 -12.45 5.29
CA TYR A 126 20.27 -11.90 6.21
C TYR A 126 20.76 -12.01 7.66
N LEU A 127 21.30 -13.15 8.08
CA LEU A 127 21.79 -13.32 9.44
C LEU A 127 23.04 -12.50 9.75
N ILE A 128 23.94 -12.31 8.79
CA ILE A 128 25.06 -11.37 8.91
C ILE A 128 24.53 -9.94 9.14
N ASP A 129 23.57 -9.50 8.32
CA ASP A 129 22.98 -8.15 8.46
C ASP A 129 22.23 -8.01 9.80
N TYR A 130 21.50 -9.05 10.21
CA TYR A 130 20.78 -9.16 11.47
C TYR A 130 21.71 -9.09 12.69
N ALA A 131 22.79 -9.88 12.69
CA ALA A 131 23.76 -9.92 13.78
C ALA A 131 24.50 -8.57 13.98
N ASN A 132 24.55 -7.75 12.92
CA ASN A 132 25.10 -6.39 12.97
C ASN A 132 24.09 -5.34 13.49
N LYS A 133 22.86 -5.72 13.87
CA LYS A 133 21.88 -4.79 14.47
C LYS A 133 21.98 -4.79 15.99
N PRO A 134 21.62 -3.68 16.67
CA PRO A 134 21.57 -3.67 18.12
C PRO A 134 20.49 -4.64 18.64
N ALA A 135 20.68 -5.15 19.86
CA ALA A 135 19.89 -6.26 20.40
C ALA A 135 18.39 -5.94 20.53
N ASP A 136 18.04 -4.69 20.79
CA ASP A 136 16.67 -4.19 20.83
C ASP A 136 16.00 -4.25 19.45
N LEU A 137 16.69 -3.83 18.38
CA LEU A 137 16.19 -3.95 17.01
C LEU A 137 16.09 -5.41 16.56
N GLN A 138 17.05 -6.25 16.95
CA GLN A 138 16.95 -7.69 16.72
C GLN A 138 15.67 -8.27 17.34
N GLN A 139 15.37 -7.92 18.60
CA GLN A 139 14.16 -8.36 19.27
C GLN A 139 12.90 -7.82 18.59
N ALA A 140 12.85 -6.52 18.27
CA ALA A 140 11.72 -5.90 17.60
C ALA A 140 11.39 -6.56 16.26
N VAL A 141 12.42 -6.99 15.51
CA VAL A 141 12.22 -7.72 14.25
C VAL A 141 11.63 -9.10 14.50
N ARG A 142 12.17 -9.86 15.47
CA ARG A 142 11.60 -11.16 15.83
C ARG A 142 10.14 -11.02 16.22
N ASP A 143 9.82 -10.08 17.11
CA ASP A 143 8.45 -9.84 17.58
C ASP A 143 7.52 -9.45 16.43
N ARG A 144 7.98 -8.55 15.54
CA ARG A 144 7.18 -8.09 14.39
C ARG A 144 6.92 -9.20 13.37
N ILE A 145 7.93 -10.02 13.08
CA ILE A 145 7.79 -11.18 12.20
C ILE A 145 6.84 -12.21 12.82
N HIS A 146 7.02 -12.56 14.10
CA HIS A 146 6.11 -13.49 14.79
C HIS A 146 4.67 -12.95 14.80
N TRP A 147 4.48 -11.66 15.10
CA TRP A 147 3.16 -11.01 15.02
C TRP A 147 2.54 -11.14 13.63
N PHE A 148 3.30 -10.88 12.56
CA PHE A 148 2.80 -11.01 11.19
C PHE A 148 2.37 -12.44 10.86
N PHE A 149 3.16 -13.45 11.26
CA PHE A 149 2.82 -14.85 11.04
C PHE A 149 1.70 -15.35 11.96
N ALA A 150 1.42 -14.68 13.08
CA ALA A 150 0.26 -14.97 13.93
C ALA A 150 -1.07 -14.43 13.35
N LEU A 151 -1.04 -13.47 12.42
CA LEU A 151 -2.23 -12.98 11.74
C LEU A 151 -2.87 -14.07 10.87
N ASP A 152 -4.20 -14.02 10.76
CA ASP A 152 -4.93 -14.79 9.76
C ASP A 152 -4.74 -14.20 8.35
N TYR A 153 -5.30 -14.87 7.33
CA TYR A 153 -5.18 -14.42 5.94
C TYR A 153 -5.69 -12.99 5.75
N ALA A 154 -6.82 -12.63 6.38
CA ALA A 154 -7.41 -11.30 6.26
C ALA A 154 -6.49 -10.23 6.86
N GLY A 155 -5.95 -10.47 8.06
CA GLY A 155 -4.98 -9.60 8.72
C GLY A 155 -3.70 -9.43 7.91
N ARG A 156 -3.11 -10.52 7.40
CA ARG A 156 -1.93 -10.44 6.53
C ARG A 156 -2.21 -9.68 5.24
N ARG A 157 -3.39 -9.86 4.64
CA ARG A 157 -3.78 -9.14 3.41
C ARG A 157 -3.97 -7.65 3.67
N GLN A 158 -4.55 -7.28 4.80
CA GLN A 158 -4.68 -5.89 5.23
C GLN A 158 -3.30 -5.26 5.48
N TYR A 159 -2.44 -5.94 6.23
CA TYR A 159 -1.06 -5.49 6.46
C TYR A 159 -0.31 -5.26 5.15
N ALA A 160 -0.46 -6.18 4.18
CA ALA A 160 0.13 -6.04 2.86
C ALA A 160 -0.44 -4.80 2.14
N HIS A 161 -1.75 -4.58 2.19
CA HIS A 161 -2.37 -3.39 1.62
C HIS A 161 -1.82 -2.10 2.25
N ASP A 162 -1.83 -2.00 3.57
CA ASP A 162 -1.37 -0.82 4.29
C ASP A 162 0.10 -0.50 3.99
N THR A 163 0.94 -1.53 3.89
CA THR A 163 2.35 -1.38 3.52
C THR A 163 2.53 -0.87 2.08
N ALA A 164 1.62 -1.21 1.16
CA ALA A 164 1.68 -0.72 -0.22
C ALA A 164 1.12 0.70 -0.39
N THR A 165 0.13 1.09 0.40
CA THR A 165 -0.59 2.36 0.22
C THR A 165 -0.11 3.46 1.16
N ASN A 166 0.54 3.11 2.28
CA ASN A 166 1.08 4.07 3.23
C ASN A 166 2.59 3.84 3.41
N ALA A 167 3.38 4.74 2.82
CA ALA A 167 4.85 4.69 2.86
C ALA A 167 5.45 4.71 4.28
N PHE A 168 4.70 5.16 5.29
CA PHE A 168 5.15 5.25 6.68
C PHE A 168 4.53 4.19 7.60
N TYR A 169 3.76 3.24 7.05
CA TYR A 169 3.04 2.26 7.85
C TYR A 169 3.95 1.28 8.60
N GLU A 170 5.03 0.81 7.96
CA GLU A 170 5.95 -0.15 8.57
C GLU A 170 7.20 0.53 9.14
N PRO A 171 7.26 0.80 10.45
CA PRO A 171 8.36 1.52 11.07
C PRO A 171 9.70 0.79 11.01
N LEU A 172 9.73 -0.56 11.01
CA LEU A 172 10.99 -1.29 10.91
C LEU A 172 11.66 -1.11 9.55
N SER A 173 10.90 -0.80 8.49
CA SER A 173 11.48 -0.50 7.18
C SER A 173 12.36 0.75 7.18
N TRP A 174 12.15 1.66 8.13
CA TRP A 174 12.95 2.87 8.31
C TRP A 174 14.19 2.64 9.17
N GLN A 175 14.14 1.67 10.10
CA GLN A 175 15.27 1.31 10.96
C GLN A 175 16.20 0.30 10.27
N TRP A 176 15.62 -0.62 9.50
CA TRP A 176 16.33 -1.65 8.77
C TRP A 176 15.54 -2.09 7.52
N PRO A 177 15.85 -1.56 6.32
CA PRO A 177 15.13 -1.88 5.09
C PRO A 177 15.10 -3.37 4.71
N ASN A 178 16.04 -4.17 5.22
CA ASN A 178 16.12 -5.61 4.95
C ASN A 178 15.41 -6.48 6.01
N TRP A 179 14.73 -5.90 7.00
CA TRP A 179 14.20 -6.64 8.16
C TRP A 179 13.31 -7.86 7.82
N ALA A 180 12.59 -7.82 6.69
CA ALA A 180 11.75 -8.92 6.23
C ALA A 180 12.24 -9.58 4.93
N LYS A 181 13.53 -9.47 4.59
CA LYS A 181 14.13 -10.00 3.35
C LYS A 181 13.88 -11.48 3.11
N LEU A 182 14.01 -12.32 4.14
CA LEU A 182 13.77 -13.77 3.99
C LEU A 182 12.28 -14.12 3.90
N PHE A 183 11.44 -13.33 4.55
CA PHE A 183 10.04 -13.68 4.76
C PHE A 183 9.15 -13.25 3.60
N PHE A 184 9.27 -12.00 3.12
CA PHE A 184 8.41 -11.53 2.03
C PHE A 184 9.01 -10.41 1.15
N ASN A 185 10.06 -9.69 1.57
CA ASN A 185 10.64 -8.64 0.73
C ASN A 185 11.44 -9.20 -0.46
N ASN A 186 11.93 -10.45 -0.37
CA ASN A 186 12.46 -11.18 -1.53
C ASN A 186 11.49 -12.28 -1.95
N LYS A 187 10.66 -11.96 -2.94
CA LYS A 187 9.58 -12.82 -3.44
C LYS A 187 10.05 -14.22 -3.85
N GLY A 188 11.21 -14.32 -4.51
CA GLY A 188 11.77 -15.60 -4.95
C GLY A 188 12.31 -16.47 -3.80
N VAL A 189 12.80 -15.85 -2.73
CA VAL A 189 13.20 -16.57 -1.50
C VAL A 189 11.95 -17.01 -0.76
N ALA A 190 11.03 -16.08 -0.49
CA ALA A 190 9.78 -16.33 0.20
C ALA A 190 8.99 -17.47 -0.45
N ALA A 191 8.80 -17.43 -1.76
CA ALA A 191 8.09 -18.47 -2.50
C ALA A 191 8.78 -19.84 -2.37
N ARG A 192 10.10 -19.91 -2.59
CA ARG A 192 10.84 -21.17 -2.57
C ARG A 192 10.93 -21.78 -1.16
N SER A 193 11.10 -20.95 -0.14
CA SER A 193 11.11 -21.41 1.25
C SER A 193 9.72 -21.90 1.67
N THR A 194 8.66 -21.20 1.27
CA THR A 194 7.28 -21.60 1.57
C THR A 194 6.92 -22.96 0.97
N ASP A 195 7.45 -23.30 -0.21
CA ASP A 195 7.18 -24.60 -0.86
C ASP A 195 7.65 -25.82 -0.05
N VAL A 196 8.59 -25.64 0.88
CA VAL A 196 9.20 -26.76 1.63
C VAL A 196 9.19 -26.56 3.15
N CYS A 197 8.67 -25.45 3.66
CA CYS A 197 8.77 -25.07 5.08
C CYS A 197 8.15 -26.09 6.05
N ALA A 198 7.10 -26.80 5.64
CA ALA A 198 6.45 -27.82 6.47
C ALA A 198 7.35 -29.02 6.82
N ARG A 199 8.53 -29.16 6.20
CA ARG A 199 9.51 -30.21 6.49
C ARG A 199 10.39 -29.90 7.71
N TYR A 200 10.37 -28.66 8.18
CA TYR A 200 11.22 -28.19 9.26
C TYR A 200 10.45 -28.13 10.58
N PRO A 201 11.13 -28.29 11.73
CA PRO A 201 10.51 -28.11 13.03
C PRO A 201 9.89 -26.71 13.15
N ALA A 202 8.68 -26.64 13.69
CA ALA A 202 8.11 -25.38 14.15
C ALA A 202 8.91 -24.84 15.34
N ASP A 203 8.98 -23.51 15.46
CA ASP A 203 9.54 -22.79 16.60
C ASP A 203 11.01 -23.09 16.97
N ASP A 204 11.80 -23.64 16.05
CA ASP A 204 13.25 -23.82 16.24
C ASP A 204 13.98 -22.47 16.26
N GLN A 205 14.13 -21.90 17.46
CA GLN A 205 14.78 -20.61 17.65
C GLN A 205 16.28 -20.60 17.31
N SER A 206 16.92 -21.77 17.12
CA SER A 206 18.35 -21.82 16.76
C SER A 206 18.64 -21.21 15.39
N VAL A 207 17.64 -21.10 14.51
CA VAL A 207 17.78 -20.49 13.17
C VAL A 207 18.03 -18.97 13.22
N TRP A 208 17.84 -18.33 14.36
CA TRP A 208 18.18 -16.92 14.56
C TRP A 208 19.64 -16.71 14.99
N SER A 209 20.34 -17.78 15.34
CA SER A 209 21.75 -17.75 15.74
C SER A 209 22.65 -17.99 14.52
N TRP A 210 23.66 -17.13 14.34
CA TRP A 210 24.72 -17.25 13.33
C TRP A 210 26.08 -17.17 14.02
#